data_AF-A0A832U767-F1
#
_entry.id   AF-A0A832U767-F1
#
_cell.length_a   1.000
_cell.length_b   1.000
_cell.length_c   1.000
_cell.angle_alpha   90.00
_cell.angle_beta   90.00
_cell.angle_gamma   90.00
#
_symmetry.space_group_name_H-M   'P 1'
#
loop_
_entity.id
_entity.type
_entity.pdbx_description
1 polymer ?
#
loop_
_entity_poly.entity_id
_entity_poly.type
_entity_poly.pdbx_seq_one_letter_code
_entity_poly.pdbx_strand_id
1 'polypeptide(L)'
;MKITVDQLNALVKAGFSPKIRSVNGQTDITDTYEKYGPGIKFTFENGETLKVADNHRMLINNEWIEACELNLGDFIEPHGCISDITHIEHQRWIDFSVRDSSETYYHKGIIHHNSGKSAIIYSLIRHHLEYNRRCLIIVPSISLVSQMYGDFVDYSSDNGWKTENHCQQLQGGMTKDVSKPILISTWQSIFKQPKSWFDQFDVVICDEVHTAVAKSLSGIMEKLTATPYRIGLTGTLSASKTNKLVLEGHFGPVNQVISTNELMTKNQIAQLKIKCLLLKYDQDTRKAVSKYSYQDEIDYLVTNPARNKFIR
;
A
#
# COMPACT_ATOMS: atom_id res chain seq x y z
N MET A 1 29.03 9.84 22.50
CA MET A 1 30.28 10.39 21.93
C MET A 1 29.95 10.93 20.55
N LYS A 2 30.05 12.25 20.33
CA LYS A 2 29.70 12.87 19.03
C LYS A 2 30.80 12.55 18.03
N ILE A 3 30.53 11.62 17.11
CA ILE A 3 31.45 11.28 16.02
C ILE A 3 31.32 12.38 14.96
N THR A 4 32.43 12.98 14.55
CA THR A 4 32.45 13.97 13.46
C THR A 4 32.40 13.28 12.10
N VAL A 5 31.98 14.00 11.05
CA VAL A 5 31.96 13.52 9.66
C VAL A 5 33.34 12.97 9.26
N ASP A 6 34.42 13.66 9.63
CA ASP A 6 35.79 13.22 9.35
C ASP A 6 36.15 11.91 10.05
N GLN A 7 35.70 11.71 11.29
CA GLN A 7 35.92 10.47 12.03
C GLN A 7 35.11 9.31 11.44
N LEU A 8 33.89 9.56 10.97
CA LEU A 8 33.04 8.53 10.35
C LEU A 8 33.58 8.14 8.97
N ASN A 9 34.02 9.11 8.17
CA ASN A 9 34.66 8.87 6.88
C ASN A 9 36.02 8.16 7.01
N ALA A 10 36.78 8.43 8.07
CA ALA A 10 38.02 7.71 8.38
C ALA A 10 37.75 6.23 8.72
N LEU A 11 36.67 5.94 9.47
CA LEU A 11 36.26 4.56 9.78
C LEU A 11 35.83 3.80 8.51
N VAL A 12 35.05 4.43 7.64
CA VAL A 12 34.66 3.85 6.34
C VAL A 12 35.88 3.55 5.47
N LYS A 13 36.86 4.48 5.39
CA LYS A 13 38.12 4.26 4.68
C LYS A 13 38.99 3.16 5.29
N ALA A 14 38.91 2.95 6.60
CA ALA A 14 39.61 1.88 7.30
C ALA A 14 38.95 0.49 7.16
N GLY A 15 37.87 0.38 6.38
CA GLY A 15 37.16 -0.88 6.14
C GLY A 15 36.14 -1.24 7.22
N PHE A 16 35.80 -0.31 8.12
CA PHE A 16 34.69 -0.48 9.05
C PHE A 16 33.37 -0.06 8.38
N SER A 17 32.32 -0.87 8.53
CA SER A 17 30.96 -0.54 8.10
C SER A 17 30.16 0.01 9.29
N PRO A 18 30.11 1.33 9.52
CA PRO A 18 29.27 1.91 10.57
C PRO A 18 27.80 1.62 10.26
N LYS A 19 27.08 1.09 11.25
CA LYS A 19 25.68 0.69 11.11
C LYS A 19 24.76 1.49 12.00
N ILE A 20 23.58 1.82 11.51
CA ILE A 20 22.48 2.39 12.29
C ILE A 20 21.39 1.36 12.53
N ARG A 21 20.69 1.45 13.67
CA ARG A 21 19.47 0.69 13.90
C ARG A 21 18.37 1.19 12.96
N SER A 22 17.89 0.33 12.08
CA SER A 22 16.71 0.53 11.24
C SER A 22 15.59 -0.43 11.68
N VAL A 23 14.41 -0.25 11.09
CA VAL A 23 13.24 -1.12 11.32
C VAL A 23 13.53 -2.60 11.04
N ASN A 24 14.46 -2.87 10.10
CA ASN A 24 14.83 -4.23 9.67
C ASN A 24 16.09 -4.77 10.37
N GLY A 25 16.71 -4.03 11.29
CA GLY A 25 17.93 -4.44 12.00
C GLY A 25 19.01 -3.38 11.99
N GLN A 26 20.21 -3.71 11.51
CA GLN A 26 21.33 -2.78 11.39
C GLN A 26 21.63 -2.51 9.92
N THR A 27 21.56 -1.25 9.48
CA THR A 27 21.79 -0.83 8.08
C THR A 27 23.10 -0.07 7.97
N ASP A 28 23.85 -0.32 6.89
CA ASP A 28 25.13 0.32 6.64
C ASP A 28 24.95 1.77 6.21
N ILE A 29 25.71 2.67 6.85
CA ILE A 29 25.84 4.07 6.46
C ILE A 29 26.80 4.14 5.26
N THR A 30 26.35 4.70 4.14
CA THR A 30 27.15 4.80 2.90
C THR A 30 27.89 6.12 2.79
N ASP A 31 27.25 7.21 3.16
CA ASP A 31 27.80 8.55 3.07
C ASP A 31 27.38 9.37 4.28
N THR A 32 28.22 10.32 4.68
CA THR A 32 27.91 11.33 5.69
C THR A 32 28.18 12.71 5.12
N TYR A 33 27.26 13.62 5.36
CA TYR A 33 27.35 14.99 4.88
C TYR A 33 26.73 15.96 5.88
N GLU A 34 26.92 17.24 5.62
CA GLU A 34 26.44 18.29 6.49
C GLU A 34 25.29 19.03 5.85
N LYS A 35 24.25 19.30 6.65
CA LYS A 35 23.08 20.04 6.22
C LYS A 35 22.88 21.24 7.13
N TYR A 36 22.56 22.39 6.56
CA TYR A 36 22.16 23.58 7.31
C TYR A 36 20.64 23.72 7.21
N GLY A 37 19.98 23.89 8.35
CA GLY A 37 18.52 24.04 8.37
C GLY A 37 17.96 24.22 9.77
N PRO A 38 16.64 24.46 9.86
CA PRO A 38 15.95 24.59 11.13
C PRO A 38 15.92 23.24 11.85
N GLY A 39 15.76 23.30 13.17
CA GLY A 39 15.56 22.11 13.98
C GLY A 39 14.88 22.39 15.31
N ILE A 40 14.71 21.32 16.07
CA ILE A 40 13.95 21.32 17.30
C ILE A 40 14.82 20.76 18.41
N LYS A 41 14.75 21.40 19.57
CA LYS A 41 15.28 20.88 20.82
C LYS A 41 14.12 20.41 21.68
N PHE A 42 14.06 19.11 21.92
CA PHE A 42 13.21 18.49 22.93
C PHE A 42 13.93 18.49 24.27
N THR A 43 13.20 18.85 25.32
CA THR A 43 13.58 18.58 26.71
C THR A 43 12.61 17.54 27.25
N PHE A 44 13.10 16.53 27.95
CA PHE A 44 12.30 15.45 28.51
C PHE A 44 12.10 15.64 30.02
N GLU A 45 11.11 14.95 30.60
CA GLU A 45 10.83 15.04 32.05
C GLU A 45 12.01 14.64 32.93
N ASN A 46 12.87 13.74 32.45
CA ASN A 46 14.10 13.34 33.14
C ASN A 46 15.23 14.39 33.06
N GLY A 47 15.00 15.54 32.41
CA GLY A 47 15.97 16.61 32.20
C GLY A 47 16.93 16.38 31.03
N GLU A 48 16.83 15.26 30.30
CA GLU A 48 17.58 15.04 29.08
C GLU A 48 17.13 16.01 27.98
N THR A 49 18.05 16.32 27.05
CA THR A 49 17.72 17.14 25.89
C THR A 49 18.18 16.46 24.61
N LEU A 50 17.32 16.48 23.60
CA LEU A 50 17.58 15.94 22.27
C LEU A 50 17.42 17.07 21.25
N LYS A 51 18.41 17.22 20.37
CA LYS A 51 18.36 18.17 19.26
C LYS A 51 18.29 17.41 17.96
N VAL A 52 17.30 17.70 17.14
CA VAL A 52 17.08 17.08 15.82
C VAL A 52 16.69 18.13 14.79
N ALA A 53 16.90 17.85 13.51
CA ALA A 53 16.38 18.68 12.43
C ALA A 53 14.85 18.60 12.39
N ASP A 54 14.17 19.63 11.87
CA ASP A 54 12.69 19.68 11.82
C ASP A 54 12.10 18.48 11.06
N ASN A 55 12.75 18.10 9.96
CA ASN A 55 12.34 16.99 9.10
C ASN A 55 12.91 15.63 9.55
N HIS A 56 13.53 15.56 10.73
CA HIS A 56 14.03 14.30 11.26
C HIS A 56 12.85 13.43 11.67
N ARG A 57 12.81 12.19 11.18
CA ARG A 57 11.74 11.25 11.53
C ARG A 57 12.10 10.48 12.79
N MET A 58 11.15 10.42 13.71
CA MET A 58 11.26 9.69 14.97
C MET A 58 10.20 8.59 15.01
N LEU A 59 10.58 7.40 15.50
CA LEU A 59 9.67 6.28 15.62
C LEU A 59 8.91 6.38 16.95
N ILE A 60 7.61 6.58 16.87
CA ILE A 60 6.71 6.69 18.04
C ILE A 60 5.49 5.82 17.76
N ASN A 61 5.13 4.94 18.70
CA ASN A 61 3.99 4.02 18.56
C ASN A 61 4.01 3.19 17.25
N ASN A 62 5.19 2.79 16.78
CA ASN A 62 5.43 2.12 15.49
C ASN A 62 5.14 2.94 14.23
N GLU A 63 4.96 4.25 14.35
CA GLU A 63 4.82 5.17 13.22
C GLU A 63 6.00 6.16 13.18
N TRP A 64 6.44 6.51 11.96
CA TRP A 64 7.47 7.52 11.77
C TRP A 64 6.82 8.89 11.68
N ILE A 65 7.04 9.70 12.70
CA ILE A 65 6.50 11.06 12.81
C ILE A 65 7.66 12.04 12.62
N GLU A 66 7.44 13.12 11.87
CA GLU A 66 8.45 14.16 11.72
C GLU A 66 8.58 14.96 13.02
N ALA A 67 9.80 15.36 13.38
CA ALA A 67 10.05 16.05 14.64
C ALA A 67 9.19 17.31 14.80
N CYS A 68 8.89 18.01 13.71
CA CYS A 68 8.01 19.18 13.69
C CYS A 68 6.54 18.89 14.01
N GLU A 69 6.10 17.63 13.94
CA GLU A 69 4.73 17.21 14.23
C GLU A 69 4.55 16.76 15.69
N LEU A 70 5.63 16.69 16.47
CA LEU A 70 5.62 16.25 17.86
C LEU A 70 5.13 17.33 18.82
N ASN A 71 4.38 16.89 19.82
CA ASN A 71 3.72 17.74 20.81
C ASN A 71 4.24 17.45 22.22
N LEU A 72 3.96 18.39 23.13
CA LEU A 72 4.23 18.21 24.56
C LEU A 72 3.48 16.97 25.08
N GLY A 73 4.19 16.11 25.82
CA GLY A 73 3.65 14.86 26.35
C GLY A 73 3.85 13.63 25.46
N ASP A 74 4.33 13.77 24.22
CA ASP A 74 4.66 12.60 23.39
C ASP A 74 5.83 11.82 24.00
N PHE A 75 5.74 10.48 23.98
CA PHE A 75 6.73 9.59 24.57
C PHE A 75 7.70 9.06 23.50
N ILE A 76 9.00 9.28 23.73
CA ILE A 76 10.08 8.82 22.84
C ILE A 76 10.94 7.83 23.61
N GLU A 77 11.03 6.58 23.15
CA GLU A 77 12.01 5.64 23.70
C GLU A 77 13.43 5.96 23.21
N PRO A 78 14.46 5.96 24.08
CA PRO A 78 14.43 5.65 25.51
C PRO A 78 14.27 6.88 26.43
N HIS A 79 14.07 8.08 25.88
CA HIS A 79 14.19 9.37 26.56
C HIS A 79 13.02 9.74 27.48
N GLY A 80 11.81 9.25 27.21
CA GLY A 80 10.61 9.55 28.02
C GLY A 80 9.67 10.57 27.37
N CYS A 81 8.80 11.17 28.19
CA CYS A 81 7.83 12.18 27.74
C CYS A 81 8.50 13.54 27.50
N ILE A 82 8.12 14.21 26.41
CA ILE A 82 8.57 15.58 26.10
C ILE A 82 7.92 16.57 27.08
N SER A 83 8.76 17.34 27.78
CA SER A 83 8.35 18.39 28.73
C SER A 83 8.46 19.79 28.16
N ASP A 84 9.34 20.03 27.19
CA ASP A 84 9.51 21.33 26.51
C ASP A 84 10.00 21.16 25.07
N ILE A 85 9.57 22.07 24.18
CA ILE A 85 9.93 22.10 22.75
C ILE A 85 10.44 23.50 22.40
N THR A 86 11.70 23.61 21.98
CA THR A 86 12.29 24.86 21.51
C THR A 86 12.68 24.76 20.03
N HIS A 87 12.15 25.64 19.19
CA HIS A 87 12.54 25.74 17.77
C HIS A 87 13.86 26.50 17.60
N ILE A 88 14.68 26.05 16.65
CA ILE A 88 15.99 26.59 16.29
C ILE A 88 15.94 26.93 14.80
N GLU A 89 16.05 28.22 14.45
CA GLU A 89 15.88 28.64 13.06
C GLU A 89 17.01 28.14 12.14
N HIS A 90 18.26 28.11 12.61
CA HIS A 90 19.41 27.74 11.80
C HIS A 90 20.46 26.98 12.62
N GLN A 91 20.68 25.70 12.29
CA GLN A 91 21.73 24.87 12.88
C GLN A 91 22.41 23.99 11.81
N ARG A 92 23.68 23.66 12.05
CA ARG A 92 24.44 22.66 11.28
C ARG A 92 24.11 21.26 11.82
N TRP A 93 23.63 20.39 10.94
CA TRP A 93 23.27 19.01 11.19
C TRP A 93 24.26 18.08 10.49
N ILE A 94 24.58 16.97 11.13
CA ILE A 94 25.29 15.85 10.50
C ILE A 94 24.19 14.89 10.05
N ASP A 95 24.16 14.61 8.74
CA ASP A 95 23.20 13.73 8.10
C ASP A 95 23.96 12.61 7.38
N PHE A 96 23.25 11.54 7.04
CA PHE A 96 23.89 10.37 6.45
C PHE A 96 22.96 9.63 5.49
N SER A 97 23.53 9.13 4.40
CA SER A 97 22.85 8.20 3.50
C SER A 97 23.11 6.78 3.98
N VAL A 98 22.11 5.92 3.80
CA VAL A 98 22.21 4.49 4.06
C VAL A 98 22.18 3.73 2.73
N ARG A 99 22.86 2.56 2.68
CA ARG A 99 22.72 1.63 1.54
C ARG A 99 21.40 0.89 1.67
N ASP A 100 20.32 1.62 1.48
CA ASP A 100 19.04 0.98 1.22
C ASP A 100 18.75 1.18 -0.26
N SER A 101 18.81 0.09 -1.03
CA SER A 101 18.35 0.06 -2.42
C SER A 101 16.83 0.22 -2.54
N SER A 102 16.15 0.50 -1.43
CA SER A 102 14.73 0.73 -1.38
C SER A 102 14.41 2.11 -0.79
N GLU A 103 14.27 3.11 -1.66
CA GLU A 103 13.14 4.03 -1.50
C GLU A 103 11.85 3.22 -1.70
N THR A 104 11.52 2.32 -0.78
CA THR A 104 10.26 1.61 -0.78
C THR A 104 9.93 1.15 0.62
N TYR A 105 9.18 2.03 1.29
CA TYR A 105 8.42 1.76 2.50
C TYR A 105 7.78 0.36 2.45
N TYR A 106 8.19 -0.53 3.35
CA TYR A 106 7.44 -1.74 3.65
C TYR A 106 6.67 -1.52 4.94
N HIS A 107 5.38 -1.21 4.79
CA HIS A 107 4.41 -1.22 5.87
C HIS A 107 3.31 -2.23 5.52
N LYS A 108 2.84 -2.97 6.53
CA LYS A 108 1.53 -3.65 6.46
C LYS A 108 0.51 -2.58 6.09
N GLY A 109 -0.15 -2.69 4.93
CA GLY A 109 -1.18 -1.74 4.59
C GLY A 109 -1.97 -2.04 3.32
N ILE A 110 -2.97 -1.20 3.10
CA ILE A 110 -3.79 -1.20 1.90
C ILE A 110 -3.35 -0.03 1.01
N ILE A 111 -2.88 -0.33 -0.21
CA ILE A 111 -2.45 0.65 -1.20
C ILE A 111 -3.64 1.05 -2.06
N HIS A 112 -3.97 2.34 -2.05
CA HIS A 112 -4.99 2.91 -2.93
C HIS A 112 -4.37 3.45 -4.23
N HIS A 113 -4.68 2.85 -5.38
CA HIS A 113 -4.14 3.31 -6.68
C HIS A 113 -5.10 3.01 -7.84
N ASN A 114 -5.29 3.94 -8.80
CA ASN A 114 -6.26 3.80 -9.90
C ASN A 114 -5.70 3.33 -11.25
N SER A 115 -4.37 3.30 -11.43
CA SER A 115 -3.72 2.83 -12.67
C SER A 115 -2.37 2.14 -12.38
N GLY A 116 -2.08 0.95 -12.90
CA GLY A 116 -0.76 0.31 -12.71
C GLY A 116 -0.57 -0.50 -11.42
N LYS A 117 -1.64 -0.99 -10.78
CA LYS A 117 -1.54 -1.90 -9.63
C LYS A 117 -0.78 -3.17 -9.95
N SER A 118 -0.97 -3.76 -11.13
CA SER A 118 -0.26 -4.97 -11.55
C SER A 118 1.26 -4.75 -11.62
N ALA A 119 1.72 -3.57 -12.05
CA ALA A 119 3.14 -3.20 -12.01
C ALA A 119 3.68 -3.06 -10.57
N ILE A 120 2.90 -2.48 -9.65
CA ILE A 120 3.25 -2.41 -8.23
C ILE A 120 3.37 -3.82 -7.63
N ILE A 121 2.38 -4.68 -7.88
CA ILE A 121 2.36 -6.07 -7.42
C ILE A 121 3.58 -6.82 -7.97
N TYR A 122 3.89 -6.64 -9.26
CA TYR A 122 5.09 -7.21 -9.87
C TYR A 122 6.36 -6.79 -9.14
N SER A 123 6.58 -5.49 -8.93
CA SER A 123 7.76 -4.97 -8.22
C SER A 123 7.88 -5.50 -6.79
N LEU A 124 6.78 -5.56 -6.05
CA LEU A 124 6.75 -6.12 -4.69
C LEU A 124 7.18 -7.60 -4.71
N ILE A 125 6.66 -8.38 -5.65
CA ILE A 125 7.01 -9.79 -5.78
C ILE A 125 8.48 -9.96 -6.15
N ARG A 126 8.99 -9.18 -7.09
CA ARG A 126 10.39 -9.18 -7.49
C ARG A 126 11.30 -9.00 -6.28
N HIS A 127 11.01 -8.01 -5.45
CA HIS A 127 11.73 -7.79 -4.20
C HIS A 127 11.62 -9.00 -3.26
N HIS A 128 10.42 -9.53 -3.02
CA HIS A 128 10.25 -10.68 -2.11
C HIS A 128 10.97 -11.95 -2.59
N LEU A 129 11.04 -12.18 -3.91
CA LEU A 129 11.79 -13.28 -4.49
C LEU A 129 13.29 -13.18 -4.22
N GLU A 130 13.87 -11.98 -4.18
CA GLU A 130 15.30 -11.79 -3.85
C GLU A 130 15.64 -12.28 -2.44
N TYR A 131 14.65 -12.31 -1.54
CA TYR A 131 14.76 -12.87 -0.19
C TYR A 131 14.25 -14.31 -0.08
N ASN A 132 14.09 -15.03 -1.20
CA ASN A 132 13.58 -16.40 -1.27
C ASN A 132 12.20 -16.60 -0.60
N ARG A 133 11.36 -15.57 -0.60
CA ARG A 133 10.02 -15.62 0.00
C ARG A 133 9.00 -16.15 -1.00
N ARG A 134 8.09 -17.00 -0.53
CA ARG A 134 6.98 -17.53 -1.34
C ARG A 134 5.78 -16.59 -1.28
N CYS A 135 5.24 -16.28 -2.45
CA CYS A 135 4.21 -15.25 -2.64
C CYS A 135 2.87 -15.85 -3.08
N LEU A 136 1.81 -15.47 -2.38
CA LEU A 136 0.42 -15.74 -2.76
C LEU A 136 -0.22 -14.44 -3.27
N ILE A 137 -0.62 -14.41 -4.53
CA ILE A 137 -1.43 -13.34 -5.10
C ILE A 137 -2.89 -13.80 -5.14
N ILE A 138 -3.77 -13.00 -4.56
CA ILE A 138 -5.21 -13.25 -4.57
C ILE A 138 -5.92 -12.19 -5.39
N VAL A 139 -6.68 -12.64 -6.40
CA VAL A 139 -7.45 -11.78 -7.32
C VAL A 139 -8.94 -12.17 -7.30
N PRO A 140 -9.87 -11.29 -7.68
CA PRO A 140 -11.31 -11.58 -7.52
C PRO A 140 -11.89 -12.56 -8.55
N SER A 141 -11.30 -12.71 -9.73
CA SER A 141 -11.82 -13.55 -10.81
C SER A 141 -10.72 -14.33 -11.55
N ILE A 142 -11.12 -15.42 -12.23
CA ILE A 142 -10.21 -16.25 -13.05
C ILE A 142 -9.67 -15.45 -14.24
N SER A 143 -10.46 -14.53 -14.80
CA SER A 143 -9.99 -13.65 -15.87
C SER A 143 -8.81 -12.79 -15.41
N LEU A 144 -8.86 -12.29 -14.17
CA LEU A 144 -7.78 -11.50 -13.59
C LEU A 144 -6.55 -12.35 -13.23
N VAL A 145 -6.70 -13.65 -12.98
CA VAL A 145 -5.54 -14.56 -12.84
C VAL A 145 -4.75 -14.60 -14.14
N SER A 146 -5.45 -14.80 -15.26
CA SER A 146 -4.82 -14.87 -16.58
C SER A 146 -4.24 -13.52 -17.00
N GLN A 147 -4.95 -12.42 -16.72
CA GLN A 147 -4.48 -11.06 -17.00
C GLN A 147 -3.23 -10.73 -16.18
N MET A 148 -3.23 -10.98 -14.87
CA MET A 148 -2.07 -10.72 -14.00
C MET A 148 -0.84 -11.52 -14.45
N TYR A 149 -1.04 -12.78 -14.87
CA TYR A 149 0.05 -13.57 -15.43
C TYR A 149 0.57 -12.99 -16.74
N GLY A 150 -0.32 -12.57 -17.65
CA GLY A 150 0.03 -11.91 -18.91
C GLY A 150 0.83 -10.63 -18.67
N ASP A 151 0.36 -9.76 -17.77
CA ASP A 151 1.07 -8.54 -17.37
C ASP A 151 2.49 -8.85 -16.88
N PHE A 152 2.67 -9.93 -16.09
CA PHE A 152 4.00 -10.32 -15.61
C PHE A 152 4.92 -10.82 -16.73
N VAL A 153 4.37 -11.54 -17.72
CA VAL A 153 5.12 -11.92 -18.93
C VAL A 153 5.56 -10.66 -19.67
N ASP A 154 4.67 -9.70 -19.86
CA ASP A 154 4.97 -8.45 -20.56
C ASP A 154 6.03 -7.62 -19.80
N TYR A 155 5.95 -7.52 -18.47
CA TYR A 155 6.94 -6.81 -17.65
C TYR A 155 8.31 -7.49 -17.60
N SER A 156 8.37 -8.77 -17.93
CA SER A 156 9.60 -9.56 -17.87
C SER A 156 10.23 -9.86 -19.23
N SER A 157 9.62 -9.40 -20.32
CA SER A 157 10.10 -9.63 -21.69
C SER A 157 11.53 -9.16 -21.90
N ASP A 158 11.92 -8.05 -21.27
CA ASP A 158 13.16 -7.34 -21.59
C ASP A 158 14.31 -7.65 -20.60
N ASN A 159 14.04 -8.34 -19.49
CA ASN A 159 15.01 -8.57 -18.41
C ASN A 159 15.44 -10.04 -18.25
N GLY A 160 14.95 -10.93 -19.13
CA GLY A 160 15.30 -12.35 -19.14
C GLY A 160 14.66 -13.18 -18.02
N TRP A 161 13.77 -12.59 -17.20
CA TRP A 161 13.07 -13.35 -16.19
C TRP A 161 11.93 -14.17 -16.78
N LYS A 162 11.97 -15.48 -16.56
CA LYS A 162 10.97 -16.40 -17.07
C LYS A 162 9.80 -16.53 -16.10
N THR A 163 8.73 -15.79 -16.36
CA THR A 163 7.46 -15.87 -15.60
C THR A 163 6.96 -17.31 -15.49
N GLU A 164 7.07 -18.08 -16.57
CA GLU A 164 6.70 -19.51 -16.61
C GLU A 164 7.41 -20.38 -15.58
N ASN A 165 8.63 -20.04 -15.15
CA ASN A 165 9.37 -20.84 -14.18
C ASN A 165 9.01 -20.47 -12.73
N HIS A 166 8.45 -19.29 -12.52
CA HIS A 166 8.26 -18.71 -11.18
C HIS A 166 6.79 -18.58 -10.79
N CYS A 167 5.89 -18.46 -11.76
CA CYS A 167 4.47 -18.21 -11.54
C CYS A 167 3.62 -19.45 -11.86
N GLN A 168 2.81 -19.85 -10.88
CA GLN A 168 1.77 -20.86 -11.02
C GLN A 168 0.41 -20.17 -10.95
N GLN A 169 -0.44 -20.46 -11.93
CA GLN A 169 -1.84 -20.02 -11.91
C GLN A 169 -2.70 -21.15 -11.35
N LEU A 170 -3.57 -20.84 -10.38
CA LEU A 170 -4.57 -21.77 -9.89
C LEU A 170 -5.92 -21.43 -10.49
N GLN A 171 -6.28 -22.18 -11.54
CA GLN A 171 -7.57 -22.10 -12.21
C GLN A 171 -8.40 -23.35 -11.86
N GLY A 172 -9.73 -23.27 -11.99
CA GLY A 172 -10.62 -24.39 -11.65
C GLY A 172 -10.24 -25.67 -12.41
N GLY A 173 -9.99 -26.77 -11.69
CA GLY A 173 -9.58 -28.05 -12.26
C GLY A 173 -8.06 -28.32 -12.25
N MET A 174 -7.23 -27.35 -11.88
CA MET A 174 -5.77 -27.51 -11.77
C MET A 174 -5.36 -28.11 -10.41
N THR A 175 -4.18 -28.73 -10.38
CA THR A 175 -3.59 -29.28 -9.14
C THR A 175 -3.34 -28.17 -8.12
N LYS A 176 -3.72 -28.43 -6.86
CA LYS A 176 -3.55 -27.49 -5.75
C LYS A 176 -2.17 -27.56 -5.09
N ASP A 177 -1.32 -28.46 -5.56
CA ASP A 177 0.07 -28.54 -5.15
C ASP A 177 0.84 -27.36 -5.74
N VAL A 178 1.53 -26.62 -4.87
CA VAL A 178 2.20 -25.38 -5.24
C VAL A 178 3.68 -25.68 -5.43
N SER A 179 4.09 -25.79 -6.69
CA SER A 179 5.47 -26.12 -7.07
C SER A 179 6.35 -24.88 -7.23
N LYS A 180 5.74 -23.74 -7.55
CA LYS A 180 6.46 -22.50 -7.90
C LYS A 180 6.45 -21.49 -6.75
N PRO A 181 7.42 -20.55 -6.72
CA PRO A 181 7.53 -19.56 -5.65
C PRO A 181 6.36 -18.57 -5.63
N ILE A 182 5.70 -18.30 -6.77
CA ILE A 182 4.54 -17.42 -6.87
C ILE A 182 3.31 -18.23 -7.24
N LEU A 183 2.24 -18.09 -6.47
CA LEU A 183 0.91 -18.62 -6.79
C LEU A 183 -0.07 -17.47 -7.03
N ILE A 184 -0.75 -17.48 -8.17
CA ILE A 184 -1.84 -16.54 -8.50
C ILE A 184 -3.16 -17.30 -8.46
N SER A 185 -4.08 -16.90 -7.60
CA SER A 185 -5.34 -17.62 -7.39
C SER A 185 -6.51 -16.69 -7.10
N THR A 186 -7.73 -17.20 -7.28
CA THR A 186 -8.93 -16.56 -6.76
C THR A 186 -9.22 -16.99 -5.32
N TRP A 187 -9.93 -16.13 -4.58
CA TRP A 187 -10.44 -16.41 -3.23
C TRP A 187 -11.21 -17.73 -3.17
N GLN A 188 -12.11 -17.95 -4.13
CA GLN A 188 -13.01 -19.09 -4.18
C GLN A 188 -12.24 -20.42 -4.35
N SER A 189 -11.10 -20.39 -5.04
CA SER A 189 -10.29 -21.59 -5.32
C SER A 189 -9.54 -22.08 -4.09
N ILE A 190 -9.08 -21.16 -3.23
CA ILE A 190 -8.23 -21.47 -2.07
C ILE A 190 -8.99 -21.43 -0.73
N PHE A 191 -10.20 -20.88 -0.67
CA PHE A 191 -10.96 -20.73 0.58
C PHE A 191 -11.09 -22.03 1.39
N LYS A 192 -11.26 -23.17 0.70
CA LYS A 192 -11.40 -24.50 1.32
C LYS A 192 -10.06 -25.16 1.73
N GLN A 193 -8.92 -24.54 1.44
CA GLN A 193 -7.62 -25.14 1.81
C GLN A 193 -7.41 -25.12 3.33
N PRO A 194 -6.71 -26.14 3.88
CA PRO A 194 -6.40 -26.20 5.30
C PRO A 194 -5.30 -25.19 5.65
N LYS A 195 -5.17 -24.89 6.94
CA LYS A 195 -4.15 -23.98 7.47
C LYS A 195 -2.72 -24.38 7.05
N SER A 196 -2.39 -25.66 7.16
CA SER A 196 -1.08 -26.20 6.78
C SER A 196 -0.71 -25.94 5.32
N TRP A 197 -1.69 -25.81 4.43
CA TRP A 197 -1.44 -25.43 3.04
C TRP A 197 -1.05 -23.96 2.91
N PHE A 198 -1.52 -23.08 3.79
CA PHE A 198 -1.18 -21.66 3.78
C PHE A 198 0.18 -21.35 4.44
N ASP A 199 0.66 -22.22 5.33
CA ASP A 199 1.93 -22.02 6.06
C ASP A 199 3.17 -21.98 5.14
N GLN A 200 3.02 -22.36 3.87
CA GLN A 200 4.09 -22.27 2.86
C GLN A 200 4.30 -20.86 2.30
N PHE A 201 3.43 -19.89 2.59
CA PHE A 201 3.50 -18.55 2.03
C PHE A 201 3.98 -17.53 3.05
N ASP A 202 5.06 -16.83 2.72
CA ASP A 202 5.62 -15.74 3.53
C ASP A 202 4.91 -14.40 3.25
N VAL A 203 4.38 -14.26 2.03
CA VAL A 203 3.78 -13.02 1.54
C VAL A 203 2.41 -13.30 0.93
N VAL A 204 1.42 -12.48 1.30
CA VAL A 204 0.12 -12.44 0.62
C VAL A 204 -0.14 -11.04 0.06
N ILE A 205 -0.48 -10.98 -1.21
CA ILE A 205 -0.87 -9.75 -1.91
C ILE A 205 -2.27 -9.94 -2.47
N CYS A 206 -3.17 -9.05 -2.11
CA CYS A 206 -4.57 -9.15 -2.46
C CYS A 206 -4.96 -7.97 -3.34
N ASP A 207 -5.36 -8.25 -4.58
CA ASP A 207 -5.86 -7.22 -5.48
C ASP A 207 -7.37 -7.05 -5.32
N GLU A 208 -7.83 -5.82 -5.53
CA GLU A 208 -9.20 -5.35 -5.32
C GLU A 208 -9.83 -5.86 -4.00
N VAL A 209 -9.13 -5.65 -2.88
CA VAL A 209 -9.59 -6.13 -1.55
C VAL A 209 -10.99 -5.65 -1.17
N HIS A 210 -11.47 -4.56 -1.77
CA HIS A 210 -12.82 -4.04 -1.57
C HIS A 210 -13.92 -4.96 -2.14
N THR A 211 -13.59 -5.79 -3.13
CA THR A 211 -14.54 -6.72 -3.76
C THR A 211 -14.71 -8.02 -2.96
N ALA A 212 -13.80 -8.28 -2.01
CA ALA A 212 -13.85 -9.50 -1.22
C ALA A 212 -14.99 -9.43 -0.19
N VAL A 213 -15.84 -10.46 -0.17
CA VAL A 213 -16.84 -10.62 0.88
C VAL A 213 -16.11 -10.83 2.21
N ALA A 214 -16.36 -9.97 3.19
CA ALA A 214 -15.62 -9.90 4.46
C ALA A 214 -15.43 -11.27 5.15
N LYS A 215 -16.45 -12.14 5.15
CA LYS A 215 -16.36 -13.49 5.75
C LYS A 215 -15.36 -14.41 5.04
N SER A 216 -15.34 -14.38 3.71
CA SER A 216 -14.45 -15.24 2.91
C SER A 216 -13.00 -14.80 3.03
N LEU A 217 -12.79 -13.49 3.03
CA LEU A 217 -11.47 -12.87 3.22
C LEU A 217 -10.91 -13.20 4.62
N SER A 218 -11.69 -12.95 5.68
CA SER A 218 -11.25 -13.23 7.04
C SER A 218 -10.90 -14.70 7.23
N GLY A 219 -11.70 -15.62 6.69
CA GLY A 219 -11.42 -17.05 6.79
C GLY A 219 -10.12 -17.51 6.09
N ILE A 220 -9.62 -16.77 5.10
CA ILE A 220 -8.31 -17.02 4.49
C ILE A 220 -7.20 -16.34 5.30
N MET A 221 -7.40 -15.09 5.71
CA MET A 221 -6.42 -14.32 6.49
C MET A 221 -6.12 -14.91 7.86
N GLU A 222 -7.12 -15.55 8.49
CA GLU A 222 -6.97 -16.28 9.75
C GLU A 222 -6.15 -17.57 9.59
N LYS A 223 -6.14 -18.18 8.40
CA LYS A 223 -5.33 -19.36 8.09
C LYS A 223 -3.87 -19.01 7.77
N LEU A 224 -3.61 -17.80 7.28
CA LEU A 224 -2.28 -17.28 6.92
C LEU A 224 -1.47 -16.86 8.16
N THR A 225 -1.34 -17.73 9.16
CA THR A 225 -0.70 -17.35 10.44
C THR A 225 0.82 -17.20 10.35
N ALA A 226 1.46 -17.91 9.41
CA ALA A 226 2.90 -17.84 9.18
C ALA A 226 3.30 -16.75 8.14
N THR A 227 2.35 -15.91 7.72
CA THR A 227 2.53 -14.95 6.63
C THR A 227 2.67 -13.53 7.20
N PRO A 228 3.89 -13.06 7.50
CA PRO A 228 4.12 -11.74 8.12
C PRO A 228 3.80 -10.57 7.18
N TYR A 229 3.95 -10.76 5.86
CA TYR A 229 3.74 -9.71 4.87
C TYR A 229 2.35 -9.83 4.25
N ARG A 230 1.50 -8.84 4.50
CA ARG A 230 0.12 -8.80 4.02
C ARG A 230 -0.14 -7.45 3.37
N ILE A 231 -0.44 -7.46 2.08
CA ILE A 231 -0.60 -6.25 1.28
C ILE A 231 -1.95 -6.31 0.58
N GLY A 232 -2.79 -5.31 0.81
CA GLY A 232 -4.03 -5.13 0.07
C GLY A 232 -3.86 -4.04 -0.99
N LEU A 233 -4.39 -4.22 -2.19
CA LEU A 233 -4.50 -3.16 -3.18
C LEU A 233 -5.97 -2.93 -3.49
N THR A 234 -6.36 -1.66 -3.64
CA THR A 234 -7.75 -1.31 -3.99
C THR A 234 -7.81 0.00 -4.75
N GLY A 235 -8.57 0.03 -5.84
CA GLY A 235 -8.82 1.27 -6.61
C GLY A 235 -9.97 2.09 -6.05
N THR A 236 -10.77 1.51 -5.15
CA THR A 236 -11.95 2.19 -4.62
C THR A 236 -12.22 1.71 -3.21
N LEU A 237 -11.92 2.56 -2.22
CA LEU A 237 -12.40 2.36 -0.85
C LEU A 237 -13.84 2.84 -0.74
N SER A 238 -14.74 2.22 -1.50
CA SER A 238 -16.19 2.47 -1.40
C SER A 238 -16.86 1.28 -0.71
N ALA A 239 -16.62 1.14 0.59
CA ALA A 239 -17.35 0.16 1.38
C ALA A 239 -17.59 0.70 2.80
N SER A 240 -18.73 0.31 3.38
CA SER A 240 -19.19 0.75 4.70
C SER A 240 -18.07 0.75 5.75
N LYS A 241 -18.18 1.64 6.76
CA LYS A 241 -17.21 1.76 7.87
C LYS A 241 -16.77 0.41 8.45
N THR A 242 -17.68 -0.56 8.50
CA THR A 242 -17.44 -1.92 9.00
C THR A 242 -16.47 -2.73 8.13
N ASN A 243 -16.55 -2.64 6.81
CA ASN A 243 -15.61 -3.35 5.93
C ASN A 243 -14.21 -2.76 6.00
N LYS A 244 -14.08 -1.44 6.19
CA LYS A 244 -12.77 -0.79 6.31
C LYS A 244 -11.99 -1.31 7.52
N LEU A 245 -12.61 -1.39 8.70
CA LEU A 245 -11.96 -1.89 9.92
C LEU A 245 -11.50 -3.34 9.79
N VAL A 246 -12.30 -4.19 9.15
CA VAL A 246 -11.92 -5.60 8.90
C VAL A 246 -10.71 -5.68 7.97
N LEU A 247 -10.69 -4.87 6.92
CA LEU A 247 -9.56 -4.81 6.01
C LEU A 247 -8.29 -4.29 6.71
N GLU A 248 -8.41 -3.23 7.51
CA GLU A 248 -7.29 -2.70 8.30
C GLU A 248 -6.77 -3.69 9.35
N GLY A 249 -7.66 -4.47 9.97
CA GLY A 249 -7.26 -5.52 10.90
C GLY A 249 -6.44 -6.64 10.26
N HIS A 250 -6.71 -6.95 8.98
CA HIS A 250 -5.99 -8.02 8.27
C HIS A 250 -4.73 -7.54 7.55
N PHE A 251 -4.77 -6.34 6.96
CA PHE A 251 -3.72 -5.82 6.11
C PHE A 251 -2.92 -4.70 6.74
N GLY A 252 -3.39 -4.06 7.80
CA GLY A 252 -2.79 -2.85 8.37
C GLY A 252 -3.43 -1.55 7.86
N PRO A 253 -2.92 -0.38 8.30
CA PRO A 253 -3.50 0.91 7.97
C PRO A 253 -3.61 1.16 6.46
N VAL A 254 -4.63 1.95 6.07
CA VAL A 254 -4.81 2.38 4.69
C VAL A 254 -3.82 3.49 4.35
N ASN A 255 -2.96 3.26 3.35
CA ASN A 255 -2.07 4.28 2.81
C ASN A 255 -2.63 4.80 1.49
N GLN A 256 -3.20 6.00 1.53
CA GLN A 256 -3.66 6.69 0.33
C GLN A 256 -2.48 7.44 -0.28
N VAL A 257 -1.87 6.85 -1.32
CA VAL A 257 -0.64 7.40 -1.89
C VAL A 257 -0.92 8.62 -2.78
N ILE A 258 -2.01 8.63 -3.56
CA ILE A 258 -2.39 9.77 -4.41
C ILE A 258 -3.93 9.80 -4.65
N SER A 259 -4.55 10.98 -4.65
CA SER A 259 -5.97 11.13 -5.02
C SER A 259 -6.20 11.14 -6.54
N THR A 260 -7.38 10.72 -7.02
CA THR A 260 -7.69 10.75 -8.46
C THR A 260 -7.64 12.18 -9.03
N ASN A 261 -7.99 13.19 -8.21
CA ASN A 261 -7.86 14.60 -8.57
C ASN A 261 -6.41 15.03 -8.77
N GLU A 262 -5.50 14.59 -7.92
CA GLU A 262 -4.07 14.86 -8.11
C GLU A 262 -3.52 14.20 -9.37
N LEU A 263 -3.95 12.97 -9.67
CA LEU A 263 -3.53 12.26 -10.88
C LEU A 263 -4.08 12.91 -12.17
N MET A 264 -5.30 13.44 -12.14
CA MET A 264 -5.88 14.25 -13.23
C MET A 264 -5.14 15.59 -13.38
N THR A 265 -4.79 16.24 -12.26
CA THR A 265 -4.01 17.51 -12.27
C THR A 265 -2.60 17.29 -12.83
N LYS A 266 -2.00 16.13 -12.57
CA LYS A 266 -0.69 15.73 -13.11
C LYS A 266 -0.75 15.23 -14.57
N ASN A 267 -1.91 15.26 -15.24
CA ASN A 267 -2.13 14.69 -16.58
C ASN A 267 -1.72 13.21 -16.72
N GLN A 268 -1.69 12.46 -15.62
CA GLN A 268 -1.35 11.04 -15.62
C GLN A 268 -2.58 10.15 -15.89
N ILE A 269 -3.78 10.71 -15.78
CA ILE A 269 -5.05 10.06 -16.12
C ILE A 269 -5.89 11.05 -16.93
N ALA A 270 -6.72 10.54 -17.84
CA ALA A 270 -7.64 11.35 -18.63
C ALA A 270 -8.53 12.23 -17.73
N GLN A 271 -8.65 13.51 -18.10
CA GLN A 271 -9.55 14.42 -17.39
C GLN A 271 -11.01 13.98 -17.56
N LEU A 272 -11.66 13.73 -16.43
CA LEU A 272 -13.03 13.24 -16.41
C LEU A 272 -14.02 14.40 -16.47
N LYS A 273 -14.62 14.64 -17.64
CA LYS A 273 -15.64 15.67 -17.82
C LYS A 273 -17.04 15.08 -17.61
N ILE A 274 -17.56 15.17 -16.40
CA ILE A 274 -18.94 14.75 -16.09
C ILE A 274 -19.91 15.76 -16.69
N LYS A 275 -20.72 15.34 -17.66
CA LYS A 275 -21.88 16.10 -18.14
C LYS A 275 -23.15 15.42 -17.65
N CYS A 276 -23.83 16.02 -16.69
CA CYS A 276 -25.13 15.55 -16.25
C CYS A 276 -26.21 16.01 -17.26
N LEU A 277 -26.87 15.07 -17.92
CA LEU A 277 -28.00 15.34 -18.80
C LEU A 277 -29.30 15.11 -18.04
N LEU A 278 -29.95 16.20 -17.64
CA LEU A 278 -31.25 16.15 -16.97
C LEU A 278 -32.37 16.13 -18.00
N LEU A 279 -32.91 14.95 -18.28
CA LEU A 279 -34.07 14.78 -19.17
C LEU A 279 -35.37 15.08 -18.42
N LYS A 280 -36.01 16.19 -18.77
CA LYS A 280 -37.32 16.57 -18.21
C LYS A 280 -38.44 16.05 -19.10
N TYR A 281 -39.21 15.10 -18.56
CA TYR A 281 -40.45 14.64 -19.16
C TYR A 281 -41.59 15.63 -18.90
N ASP A 282 -42.59 15.65 -19.78
CA ASP A 282 -43.78 16.47 -19.63
C ASP A 282 -44.61 16.08 -18.39
N GLN A 283 -45.52 16.97 -17.98
CA GLN A 283 -46.28 16.77 -16.75
C GLN A 283 -47.21 15.55 -16.79
N ASP A 284 -47.75 15.21 -17.96
CA ASP A 284 -48.72 14.14 -18.10
C ASP A 284 -48.04 12.77 -18.02
N THR A 285 -46.89 12.63 -18.68
CA THR A 285 -45.99 11.49 -18.55
C THR A 285 -45.56 11.27 -17.10
N ARG A 286 -45.16 12.35 -16.40
CA ARG A 286 -44.75 12.25 -14.99
C ARG A 286 -45.88 11.82 -14.07
N LYS A 287 -47.11 12.29 -14.30
CA LYS A 287 -48.29 11.87 -13.54
C LYS A 287 -48.65 10.42 -13.81
N ALA A 288 -48.58 9.97 -15.07
CA ALA A 288 -48.86 8.59 -15.43
C ALA A 288 -47.89 7.59 -14.76
N VAL A 289 -46.59 7.91 -14.75
CA VAL A 289 -45.53 7.04 -14.22
C VAL A 289 -45.38 7.17 -12.68
N SER A 290 -45.95 8.22 -12.06
CA SER A 290 -45.82 8.45 -10.60
C SER A 290 -46.35 7.33 -9.70
N LYS A 291 -47.18 6.43 -10.24
CA LYS A 291 -47.77 5.30 -9.51
C LYS A 291 -47.06 3.96 -9.79
N TYR A 292 -46.01 3.97 -10.60
CA TYR A 292 -45.35 2.75 -11.05
C TYR A 292 -44.45 2.20 -9.93
N SER A 293 -44.24 0.89 -9.95
CA SER A 293 -43.14 0.31 -9.19
C SER A 293 -41.81 0.72 -9.84
N TYR A 294 -40.71 0.64 -9.08
CA TYR A 294 -39.38 0.94 -9.64
C TYR A 294 -39.06 0.10 -10.88
N GLN A 295 -39.48 -1.16 -10.90
CA GLN A 295 -39.26 -2.05 -12.04
C GLN A 295 -40.02 -1.57 -13.27
N ASP A 296 -41.30 -1.21 -13.11
CA ASP A 296 -42.14 -0.71 -14.20
C ASP A 296 -41.66 0.67 -14.70
N GLU A 297 -41.10 1.51 -13.82
CA GLU A 297 -40.50 2.80 -14.17
C GLU A 297 -39.24 2.62 -15.03
N ILE A 298 -38.36 1.69 -14.67
CA ILE A 298 -37.16 1.36 -15.46
C ILE A 298 -37.57 0.80 -16.83
N ASP A 299 -38.53 -0.12 -16.87
CA ASP A 299 -39.03 -0.69 -18.12
C ASP A 299 -39.65 0.39 -19.02
N TYR A 300 -40.41 1.33 -18.45
CA TYR A 300 -40.92 2.50 -19.17
C TYR A 300 -39.79 3.38 -19.73
N LEU A 301 -38.76 3.68 -18.93
CA LEU A 301 -37.64 4.53 -19.35
C LEU A 301 -36.82 3.88 -20.48
N VAL A 302 -36.57 2.57 -20.42
CA VAL A 302 -35.80 1.85 -21.43
C VAL A 302 -36.59 1.71 -22.75
N THR A 303 -37.92 1.55 -22.66
CA THR A 303 -38.78 1.40 -23.84
C THR A 303 -39.24 2.75 -24.44
N ASN A 304 -39.04 3.87 -23.74
CA ASN A 304 -39.51 5.18 -24.21
C ASN A 304 -38.85 5.59 -25.54
N PRO A 305 -39.62 5.71 -26.64
CA PRO A 305 -39.07 5.99 -27.96
C PRO A 305 -38.50 7.41 -28.09
N ALA A 306 -39.04 8.39 -27.37
CA ALA A 306 -38.55 9.77 -27.38
C ALA A 306 -37.17 9.87 -26.69
N ARG A 307 -37.01 9.18 -25.55
CA ARG A 307 -35.72 9.06 -24.84
C ARG A 307 -34.68 8.34 -25.72
N ASN A 308 -35.05 7.21 -26.33
CA ASN A 308 -34.13 6.45 -27.18
C ASN A 308 -33.74 7.22 -28.44
N LYS A 309 -34.62 8.07 -28.98
CA LYS A 309 -34.29 8.99 -30.07
C LYS A 309 -33.34 10.11 -29.64
N PHE A 310 -33.44 10.57 -28.39
CA PHE A 310 -32.56 11.63 -27.85
C PHE A 310 -31.15 11.14 -27.53
N ILE A 311 -31.01 9.89 -27.07
CA ILE A 311 -29.72 9.29 -26.67
C ILE A 311 -28.88 8.86 -27.88
N ARG A 312 -29.53 8.65 -29.04
CA ARG A 312 -28.91 8.20 -30.29
C ARG A 312 -28.28 9.36 -31.05
#